data_AF-A0A7V4MR35-F1
#
_entry.id   AF-A0A7V4MR35-F1
#
_cell.length_a   1.000
_cell.length_b   1.000
_cell.length_c   1.000
_cell.angle_alpha   90.00
_cell.angle_beta   90.00
_cell.angle_gamma   90.00
#
_symmetry.space_group_name_H-M   'P 1'
#
loop_
_entity.id
_entity.type
_entity.pdbx_description
1 polymer ?
#
loop_
_entity_poly.entity_id
_entity_poly.type
_entity_poly.pdbx_seq_one_letter_code
_entity_poly.pdbx_strand_id
1 'polypeptide(L)'
;MNIKENVIAALNHKPCKKIPVDFGATAVTGIHATCVEKLREYFGLEKQPVKVFEPYQMLGWVDEDLADAMGVDIRGVFGRTTLFGFPNENWREYKMPWGQVVLVSEHFKTTQNEKGDIFIYPAGDTSAEPS
;
A
#
# COMPACT_ATOMS: atom_id res chain seq x y z
N MET A 1 -21.36 12.39 -16.59
CA MET A 1 -19.99 11.85 -16.43
C MET A 1 -19.59 11.96 -14.98
N ASN A 2 -19.98 10.96 -14.20
CA ASN A 2 -19.43 10.67 -12.88
C ASN A 2 -18.04 10.01 -13.00
N ILE A 3 -17.40 9.70 -11.87
CA ILE A 3 -16.06 9.08 -11.83
C ILE A 3 -16.01 7.80 -12.68
N LYS A 4 -16.98 6.89 -12.49
CA LYS A 4 -17.06 5.63 -13.23
C LYS A 4 -17.18 5.85 -14.75
N GLU A 5 -18.07 6.73 -15.17
CA GLU A 5 -18.27 7.08 -16.59
C GLU A 5 -17.00 7.72 -17.18
N ASN A 6 -16.27 8.52 -16.41
CA ASN A 6 -15.02 9.15 -16.84
C ASN A 6 -13.89 8.12 -17.01
N VAL A 7 -13.74 7.18 -16.07
CA VAL A 7 -12.78 6.08 -16.18
C VAL A 7 -13.09 5.21 -17.40
N ILE A 8 -14.36 4.84 -17.60
CA ILE A 8 -14.79 4.05 -18.76
C ILE A 8 -14.51 4.81 -20.07
N ALA A 9 -14.77 6.10 -20.13
CA ALA A 9 -14.45 6.91 -21.31
C ALA A 9 -12.95 6.88 -21.62
N ALA A 10 -12.09 7.02 -20.60
CA ALA A 10 -10.64 7.04 -20.76
C ALA A 10 -10.11 5.69 -21.28
N LEU A 11 -10.58 4.58 -20.69
CA LEU A 11 -10.23 3.23 -21.13
C LEU A 11 -10.68 2.93 -22.57
N ASN A 12 -11.73 3.62 -23.04
CA ASN A 12 -12.21 3.51 -24.42
C ASN A 12 -11.65 4.59 -25.37
N HIS A 13 -10.61 5.33 -24.95
CA HIS A 13 -10.00 6.41 -25.73
C HIS A 13 -11.00 7.50 -26.17
N LYS A 14 -12.03 7.76 -25.37
CA LYS A 14 -13.03 8.80 -25.59
C LYS A 14 -12.68 10.08 -24.81
N PRO A 15 -13.18 11.26 -25.23
CA PRO A 15 -13.03 12.48 -24.46
C PRO A 15 -13.52 12.33 -23.02
N CYS A 16 -12.68 12.73 -22.07
CA CYS A 16 -12.95 12.66 -20.64
C CYS A 16 -13.01 14.08 -20.06
N LYS A 17 -13.78 14.26 -18.98
CA LYS A 17 -13.84 15.56 -18.29
C LYS A 17 -12.58 15.84 -17.48
N LYS A 18 -11.93 14.78 -16.97
CA LYS A 18 -10.65 14.83 -16.26
C LYS A 18 -9.81 13.60 -16.58
N ILE A 19 -8.50 13.69 -16.37
CA ILE A 19 -7.61 12.53 -16.44
C ILE A 19 -7.88 11.65 -15.21
N PRO A 20 -8.22 10.35 -15.37
CA PRO A 20 -8.37 9.46 -14.24
C PRO A 20 -7.06 9.23 -13.49
N VAL A 21 -7.12 9.13 -12.17
CA VAL A 21 -5.94 8.92 -11.31
C VAL A 21 -6.04 7.59 -10.54
N ASP A 22 -4.95 6.81 -10.55
CA ASP A 22 -4.78 5.58 -9.78
C ASP A 22 -3.59 5.67 -8.83
N PHE A 23 -3.83 5.37 -7.55
CA PHE A 23 -2.81 5.20 -6.51
C PHE A 23 -3.14 4.01 -5.59
N GLY A 24 -3.69 2.92 -6.13
CA GLY A 24 -3.99 1.73 -5.32
C GLY A 24 -4.95 0.72 -5.95
N ALA A 25 -5.06 0.67 -7.28
CA ALA A 25 -5.95 -0.26 -7.97
C ALA A 25 -5.42 -1.70 -8.03
N THR A 26 -4.11 -1.91 -7.86
CA THR A 26 -3.45 -3.21 -8.03
C THR A 26 -2.37 -3.44 -6.98
N ALA A 27 -1.86 -4.67 -6.87
CA ALA A 27 -0.75 -4.99 -5.98
C ALA A 27 0.57 -4.27 -6.34
N VAL A 28 0.65 -3.64 -7.52
CA VAL A 28 1.85 -2.94 -8.01
C VAL A 28 1.65 -1.45 -8.23
N THR A 29 0.43 -0.94 -8.01
CA THR A 29 0.12 0.50 -8.06
C THR A 29 -0.15 0.99 -6.64
N GLY A 30 0.41 2.15 -6.29
CA GLY A 30 0.30 2.67 -4.93
C GLY A 30 1.34 3.74 -4.63
N ILE A 31 1.46 4.02 -3.34
CA ILE A 31 2.36 5.04 -2.81
C ILE A 31 3.14 4.39 -1.66
N HIS A 32 4.45 4.65 -1.59
CA HIS A 32 5.27 4.17 -0.49
C HIS A 32 4.73 4.66 0.87
N ALA A 33 4.78 3.83 1.91
CA ALA A 33 4.19 4.14 3.23
C ALA A 33 4.67 5.46 3.86
N THR A 34 5.92 5.86 3.60
CA THR A 34 6.45 7.18 4.03
C THR A 34 5.74 8.35 3.37
N CYS A 35 5.37 8.21 2.11
CA CYS A 35 4.67 9.25 1.37
C CYS A 35 3.19 9.31 1.76
N VAL A 36 2.56 8.16 2.04
CA VAL A 36 1.18 8.12 2.56
C VAL A 36 1.06 8.93 3.85
N GLU A 37 1.95 8.72 4.82
CA GLU A 37 1.96 9.48 6.07
C GLU A 37 2.11 10.99 5.83
N LYS A 38 3.07 11.38 4.97
CA LYS A 38 3.30 12.80 4.62
C LYS A 38 2.11 13.43 3.88
N LEU A 39 1.42 12.66 3.04
CA LEU A 39 0.24 13.15 2.34
C LEU A 39 -0.94 13.33 3.31
N ARG A 40 -1.13 12.43 4.27
CA ARG A 40 -2.12 12.63 5.35
C ARG A 40 -1.84 13.91 6.11
N GLU A 41 -0.59 14.15 6.48
CA GLU A 41 -0.18 15.40 7.13
C GLU A 41 -0.43 16.63 6.25
N TYR A 42 -0.07 16.56 4.97
CA TYR A 42 -0.29 17.65 4.02
C TYR A 42 -1.77 18.04 3.87
N PHE A 43 -2.66 17.04 3.81
CA PHE A 43 -4.10 17.27 3.71
C PHE A 43 -4.79 17.53 5.06
N GLY A 44 -4.04 17.54 6.17
CA GLY A 44 -4.59 17.76 7.51
C GLY A 44 -5.50 16.63 8.01
N LEU A 45 -5.28 15.41 7.52
CA LEU A 45 -6.04 14.22 7.90
C LEU A 45 -5.49 13.61 9.20
N GLU A 46 -6.30 12.77 9.86
CA GLU A 46 -5.91 12.09 11.10
C GLU A 46 -4.61 11.30 10.91
N LYS A 47 -3.68 11.47 11.85
CA LYS A 47 -2.41 10.73 11.88
C LYS A 47 -2.65 9.35 12.48
N GLN A 48 -2.40 8.32 11.68
CA GLN A 48 -2.47 6.92 12.09
C GLN A 48 -1.33 6.13 11.43
N PRO A 49 -0.80 5.07 12.07
CA PRO A 49 0.17 4.19 11.46
C PRO A 49 -0.35 3.62 10.12
N VAL A 50 0.43 3.81 9.06
CA VAL A 50 0.06 3.37 7.70
C VAL A 50 0.12 1.84 7.63
N LYS A 51 -0.93 1.19 7.10
CA LYS A 51 -0.89 -0.24 6.79
C LYS A 51 -0.03 -0.49 5.56
N VAL A 52 1.05 -1.25 5.69
CA VAL A 52 1.82 -1.74 4.55
C VAL A 52 1.14 -3.00 4.03
N PHE A 53 0.23 -2.83 3.08
CA PHE A 53 -0.55 -3.94 2.54
C PHE A 53 0.19 -4.72 1.47
N GLU A 54 1.17 -4.10 0.80
CA GLU A 54 2.03 -4.81 -0.14
C GLU A 54 3.51 -4.53 0.17
N PRO A 55 4.16 -5.43 0.92
CA PRO A 55 5.50 -5.18 1.44
C PRO A 55 6.64 -5.28 0.42
N TYR A 56 6.46 -5.93 -0.74
CA TYR A 56 7.51 -6.08 -1.75
C TYR A 56 7.98 -4.71 -2.28
N GLN A 57 7.06 -3.76 -2.35
CA GLN A 57 7.33 -2.36 -2.76
C GLN A 57 7.10 -1.37 -1.61
N MET A 58 6.83 -1.87 -0.40
CA MET A 58 6.46 -1.06 0.77
C MET A 58 5.28 -0.11 0.51
N LEU A 59 4.26 -0.59 -0.21
CA LEU A 59 3.07 0.21 -0.52
C LEU A 59 2.20 0.38 0.72
N GLY A 60 1.92 1.63 1.04
CA GLY A 60 1.00 2.02 2.09
C GLY A 60 -0.45 2.00 1.60
N TRP A 61 -1.35 1.59 2.47
CA TRP A 61 -2.78 1.64 2.23
C TRP A 61 -3.24 3.09 2.13
N VAL A 62 -3.94 3.41 1.04
CA VAL A 62 -4.54 4.73 0.83
C VAL A 62 -5.99 4.66 1.32
N ASP A 63 -6.22 5.19 2.53
CA ASP A 63 -7.56 5.27 3.11
C ASP A 63 -8.51 6.11 2.26
N GLU A 64 -9.82 5.92 2.45
CA GLU A 64 -10.84 6.58 1.64
C GLU A 64 -10.75 8.10 1.70
N ASP A 65 -10.55 8.66 2.89
CA ASP A 65 -10.41 10.10 3.13
C ASP A 65 -9.20 10.71 2.40
N LEU A 66 -8.06 10.01 2.42
CA LEU A 66 -6.86 10.43 1.71
C LEU A 66 -7.05 10.36 0.20
N ALA A 67 -7.64 9.28 -0.29
CA ALA A 67 -7.92 9.13 -1.70
C ALA A 67 -8.91 10.18 -2.22
N ASP A 68 -9.92 10.53 -1.45
CA ASP A 68 -10.86 11.58 -1.78
C ASP A 68 -10.15 12.95 -1.83
N ALA A 69 -9.30 13.25 -0.85
CA ALA A 69 -8.49 14.46 -0.83
C ALA A 69 -7.52 14.55 -2.02
N MET A 70 -6.99 13.42 -2.48
CA MET A 70 -6.09 13.29 -3.62
C MET A 70 -6.82 13.23 -4.98
N GLY A 71 -8.15 13.05 -5.00
CA GLY A 71 -8.93 12.88 -6.21
C GLY A 71 -8.69 11.55 -6.94
N VAL A 72 -8.36 10.48 -6.20
CA VAL A 72 -8.18 9.13 -6.74
C VAL A 72 -9.50 8.57 -7.27
N ASP A 73 -9.47 8.00 -8.47
CA ASP A 73 -10.67 7.55 -9.20
C ASP A 73 -10.89 6.03 -9.16
N ILE A 74 -9.91 5.27 -8.68
CA ILE A 74 -9.90 3.81 -8.73
C ILE A 74 -9.67 3.22 -7.34
N ARG A 75 -10.36 2.11 -7.06
CA ARG A 75 -10.19 1.28 -5.85
C ARG A 75 -9.71 -0.10 -6.25
N GLY A 76 -8.67 -0.59 -5.59
CA GLY A 76 -8.21 -1.95 -5.75
C GLY A 76 -9.12 -2.95 -5.05
N VAL A 77 -9.34 -4.09 -5.69
CA VAL A 77 -9.93 -5.27 -5.06
C VAL A 77 -8.83 -6.30 -4.93
N PHE A 78 -8.33 -6.47 -3.71
CA PHE A 78 -7.17 -7.29 -3.44
C PHE A 78 -7.57 -8.72 -3.11
N GLY A 79 -6.74 -9.68 -3.55
CA GLY A 79 -6.78 -11.04 -3.04
C GLY A 79 -6.36 -11.09 -1.57
N ARG A 80 -6.48 -12.27 -0.97
CA ARG A 80 -6.13 -12.47 0.45
C ARG A 80 -4.64 -12.24 0.73
N THR A 81 -3.77 -12.57 -0.22
CA THR A 81 -2.31 -12.67 -0.03
C THR A 81 -1.52 -11.53 -0.67
N THR A 82 -0.39 -11.20 -0.07
CA THR A 82 0.65 -10.30 -0.59
C THR A 82 1.42 -10.95 -1.74
N LEU A 83 2.32 -10.20 -2.39
CA LEU A 83 3.26 -10.73 -3.38
C LEU A 83 4.29 -11.69 -2.75
N PHE A 84 4.55 -11.55 -1.44
CA PHE A 84 5.30 -12.55 -0.68
C PHE A 84 4.48 -13.80 -0.33
N GLY A 85 3.19 -13.85 -0.64
CA GLY A 85 2.36 -15.05 -0.50
C GLY A 85 1.69 -15.26 0.86
N PHE A 86 1.84 -14.32 1.81
CA PHE A 86 1.17 -14.40 3.12
C PHE A 86 -0.07 -13.51 3.19
N PRO A 87 -1.06 -13.81 4.07
CA PRO A 87 -2.29 -13.04 4.16
C PRO A 87 -2.11 -11.69 4.89
N ASN A 88 -2.94 -10.71 4.53
CA ASN A 88 -3.04 -9.41 5.22
C ASN A 88 -4.07 -9.45 6.35
N GLU A 89 -3.68 -10.01 7.49
CA GLU A 89 -4.54 -10.18 8.67
C GLU A 89 -3.77 -9.87 9.96
N ASN A 90 -4.51 -9.66 11.06
CA ASN A 90 -3.94 -9.50 12.40
C ASN A 90 -2.81 -8.46 12.46
N TRP A 91 -3.11 -7.26 11.96
CA TRP A 91 -2.17 -6.15 11.84
C TRP A 91 -1.50 -5.81 13.17
N ARG A 92 -0.17 -5.66 13.12
CA ARG A 92 0.66 -5.29 14.27
C ARG A 92 1.56 -4.11 13.91
N GLU A 93 1.93 -3.33 14.91
CA GLU A 93 2.93 -2.28 14.73
C GLU A 93 4.31 -2.86 14.42
N TYR A 94 5.04 -2.18 13.54
CA TYR A 94 6.41 -2.45 13.20
C TYR A 94 7.15 -1.15 12.96
N LYS A 95 8.30 -0.97 13.64
CA LYS A 95 9.16 0.20 13.45
C LYS A 95 10.14 -0.07 12.31
N MET A 96 9.99 0.67 11.23
CA MET A 96 10.84 0.56 10.05
C MET A 96 12.24 1.14 10.30
N PRO A 97 13.26 0.75 9.51
CA PRO A 97 14.63 1.27 9.63
C PRO A 97 14.74 2.79 9.54
N TRP A 98 13.84 3.43 8.78
CA TRP A 98 13.78 4.89 8.66
C TRP A 98 13.02 5.58 9.80
N GLY A 99 12.60 4.84 10.83
CA GLY A 99 12.00 5.36 12.06
C GLY A 99 10.47 5.41 12.09
N GLN A 100 9.80 5.24 10.95
CA GLN A 100 8.33 5.24 10.88
C GLN A 100 7.75 4.01 11.57
N VAL A 101 6.65 4.20 12.31
CA VAL A 101 5.82 3.10 12.82
C VAL A 101 4.71 2.85 11.80
N VAL A 102 4.66 1.62 11.30
CA VAL A 102 3.63 1.17 10.34
C VAL A 102 2.88 -0.04 10.89
N LEU A 103 1.77 -0.39 10.25
CA LEU A 103 1.07 -1.64 10.50
C LEU A 103 1.47 -2.66 9.43
N VAL A 104 1.91 -3.85 9.85
CA VAL A 104 2.20 -4.98 8.98
C VAL A 104 1.39 -6.19 9.40
N SER A 105 1.18 -7.14 8.49
CA SER A 105 0.59 -8.45 8.81
C SER A 105 1.39 -9.16 9.92
N GLU A 106 0.73 -9.98 10.73
CA GLU A 106 1.44 -10.86 11.68
C GLU A 106 2.44 -11.81 10.98
N HIS A 107 2.18 -12.11 9.71
CA HIS A 107 2.98 -12.96 8.83
C HIS A 107 4.15 -12.23 8.16
N PHE A 108 4.26 -10.91 8.35
CA PHE A 108 5.47 -10.15 8.01
C PHE A 108 6.59 -10.57 8.97
N LYS A 109 7.22 -11.70 8.68
CA LYS A 109 8.36 -12.24 9.41
C LYS A 109 9.63 -11.73 8.76
N THR A 110 10.49 -11.11 9.57
CA THR A 110 11.77 -10.59 9.11
C THR A 110 12.89 -10.93 10.06
N THR A 111 14.10 -11.07 9.55
CA THR A 111 15.34 -11.08 10.32
C THR A 111 16.22 -9.91 9.89
N GLN A 112 17.21 -9.58 10.72
CA GLN A 112 18.17 -8.53 10.42
C GLN A 112 19.58 -9.08 10.60
N ASN A 113 20.49 -8.78 9.67
CA ASN A 113 21.90 -9.12 9.82
C ASN A 113 22.67 -8.02 10.58
N GLU A 114 23.97 -8.27 10.84
CA GLU A 114 24.86 -7.31 11.51
C GLU A 114 25.03 -5.97 10.78
N LYS A 115 24.77 -5.93 9.46
CA LYS A 115 24.84 -4.71 8.64
C LYS A 115 23.54 -3.89 8.68
N GLY A 116 22.49 -4.44 9.29
CA GLY A 116 21.17 -3.82 9.35
C GLY A 116 20.26 -4.16 8.16
N ASP A 117 20.68 -5.03 7.25
CA ASP A 117 19.84 -5.48 6.14
C ASP A 117 18.67 -6.30 6.69
N ILE A 118 17.46 -6.01 6.20
CA ILE A 118 16.25 -6.73 6.60
C ILE A 118 15.91 -7.78 5.53
N PHE A 119 15.76 -9.01 5.99
CA PHE A 119 15.37 -10.15 5.17
C PHE A 119 13.93 -10.52 5.49
N ILE A 120 13.12 -10.76 4.47
CA ILE A 120 11.73 -11.19 4.59
C ILE A 120 11.57 -12.59 4.01
N TYR A 121 10.65 -13.37 4.56
CA TYR A 121 10.51 -14.79 4.25
C TYR A 121 9.26 -15.06 3.39
N PRO A 122 9.37 -15.96 2.38
CA PRO A 122 8.25 -16.30 1.51
C PRO A 122 7.13 -16.93 2.34
N ALA A 123 5.90 -16.50 2.12
CA ALA A 123 4.70 -16.92 2.84
C ALA A 123 4.81 -16.83 4.38
N GLY A 124 5.78 -16.07 4.91
CA GLY A 124 6.10 -16.03 6.34
C GLY A 124 6.82 -17.28 6.87
N ASP A 125 7.32 -18.16 5.99
CA ASP A 125 8.01 -19.40 6.33
C ASP A 125 9.51 -19.17 6.58
N THR A 126 9.89 -19.11 7.85
CA THR A 126 11.30 -18.93 8.26
C THR A 126 12.16 -20.18 8.12
N SER A 127 11.60 -21.31 7.66
CA SER A 127 12.37 -22.52 7.31
C SER A 127 12.90 -22.48 5.88
N ALA A 128 12.37 -21.61 5.04
CA ALA A 128 12.89 -21.31 3.70
C ALA A 128 13.95 -20.19 3.74
N GLU A 129 14.74 -20.11 2.67
CA GLU A 129 15.63 -18.95 2.46
C GLU A 129 14.81 -17.66 2.26
N PRO A 130 15.33 -16.49 2.68
CA PRO A 130 14.68 -15.21 2.43
C PRO A 130 14.37 -14.96 0.94
N SER A 131 13.26 -14.26 0.69
CA SER A 131 12.84 -13.81 -0.65
C SER A 131 13.57 -12.56 -1.12
#